data_AF-A0A7Y5A775-F1
#
_entry.id   AF-A0A7Y5A775-F1
#
_cell.length_a   1.000
_cell.length_b   1.000
_cell.length_c   1.000
_cell.angle_alpha   90.00
_cell.angle_beta   90.00
_cell.angle_gamma   90.00
#
_symmetry.space_group_name_H-M   'P 1'
#
loop_
_entity.id
_entity.type
_entity.pdbx_description
1 polymer ?
#
loop_
_entity_poly.entity_id
_entity_poly.type
_entity_poly.pdbx_seq_one_letter_code
_entity_poly.pdbx_strand_id
1 'polypeptide(L)'
;MGKKKIIIDSFNPYESRFPNRKLVTRDTLILIKHLRSEGYEVIVEPKNDQPIQYLYKKGLSEFFSDPVNITLIGIPIAIITNIISNQIQKLLDKKVSINKSNINIRIDNSTVNYNYLGETQDNSNNKLINKKRKELKEGFNRCFVIKSPYDNLPVPVFKEHKPEIVGWCRLWSDDVGLRSEMIITDKVVKRRVTQNRLNGLSVTGIATKTKCSICKSDFVYCKHIPGRKYKGEKCFNTIIETDYVETSIVKEPINSQCLIDNK
;
A
#
# COMPACT_ATOMS: atom_id res chain seq x y z
N MET A 1 -8.37 33.64 8.00
CA MET A 1 -8.16 32.67 6.90
C MET A 1 -8.38 31.26 7.43
N GLY A 2 -9.34 30.51 6.88
CA GLY A 2 -9.55 29.11 7.26
C GLY A 2 -8.29 28.29 7.01
N LYS A 3 -7.96 27.36 7.93
CA LYS A 3 -6.80 26.48 7.77
C LYS A 3 -7.00 25.59 6.54
N LYS A 4 -6.09 25.68 5.57
CA LYS A 4 -5.99 24.79 4.41
C LYS A 4 -5.67 23.37 4.90
N LYS A 5 -6.60 22.43 4.73
CA LYS A 5 -6.46 21.06 5.22
C LYS A 5 -6.63 20.06 4.09
N ILE A 6 -5.92 18.94 4.20
CA ILE A 6 -6.08 17.78 3.33
C ILE A 6 -6.40 16.59 4.22
N ILE A 7 -7.54 15.97 3.98
CA ILE A 7 -7.99 14.77 4.67
C ILE A 7 -7.76 13.58 3.75
N ILE A 8 -7.18 12.50 4.28
CA ILE A 8 -6.95 11.24 3.57
C ILE A 8 -7.57 10.11 4.38
N ASP A 9 -8.42 9.31 3.75
CA ASP A 9 -9.03 8.16 4.41
C ASP A 9 -8.00 7.06 4.61
N SER A 10 -7.86 6.56 5.84
CA SER A 10 -7.24 5.25 6.07
C SER A 10 -8.14 4.13 5.55
N PHE A 11 -7.53 2.99 5.22
CA PHE A 11 -8.26 1.81 4.82
C PHE A 11 -7.53 0.55 5.27
N ASN A 12 -8.21 -0.27 6.06
CA ASN A 12 -7.70 -1.55 6.56
C ASN A 12 -8.41 -2.72 5.85
N PRO A 13 -7.80 -3.33 4.83
CA PRO A 13 -8.36 -4.52 4.18
C PRO A 13 -8.21 -5.79 5.04
N TYR A 14 -7.46 -5.73 6.15
CA TYR A 14 -7.13 -6.88 6.99
C TYR A 14 -7.82 -6.81 8.36
N GLU A 15 -8.96 -6.13 8.46
CA GLU A 15 -9.68 -5.84 9.71
C GLU A 15 -9.95 -7.10 10.57
N SER A 16 -10.24 -8.25 9.95
CA SER A 16 -10.51 -9.49 10.70
C SER A 16 -9.33 -10.00 11.52
N ARG A 17 -8.09 -9.76 11.05
CA ARG A 17 -6.85 -10.17 11.75
C ARG A 17 -6.22 -9.03 12.53
N PHE A 18 -6.38 -7.80 12.04
CA PHE A 18 -5.80 -6.60 12.63
C PHE A 18 -6.91 -5.58 12.87
N PRO A 19 -7.80 -5.81 13.85
CA PRO A 19 -8.92 -4.92 14.09
C PRO A 19 -8.46 -3.54 14.56
N ASN A 20 -9.25 -2.51 14.26
CA ASN A 20 -9.10 -1.16 14.80
C ASN A 20 -7.73 -0.52 14.49
N ARG A 21 -7.18 -0.79 13.30
CA ARG A 21 -5.91 -0.21 12.86
C ARG A 21 -6.09 0.86 11.79
N LYS A 22 -5.45 2.01 11.99
CA LYS A 22 -5.42 3.12 11.04
C LYS A 22 -4.29 2.92 10.03
N LEU A 23 -4.62 2.26 8.92
CA LEU A 23 -3.65 1.86 7.90
C LEU A 23 -3.70 2.75 6.65
N VAL A 24 -2.52 3.15 6.18
CA VAL A 24 -2.34 3.71 4.83
C VAL A 24 -1.35 2.85 4.04
N THR A 25 -1.41 2.88 2.72
CA THR A 25 -0.39 2.21 1.91
C THR A 25 0.92 3.01 1.88
N ARG A 26 2.04 2.37 1.54
CA ARG A 26 3.36 3.03 1.43
C ARG A 26 3.34 4.25 0.50
N ASP A 27 2.70 4.12 -0.66
CA ASP A 27 2.52 5.17 -1.65
C ASP A 27 1.65 6.33 -1.13
N THR A 28 0.56 6.01 -0.41
CA THR A 28 -0.24 7.03 0.29
C THR A 28 0.59 7.76 1.34
N LEU A 29 1.45 7.06 2.09
CA LEU A 29 2.36 7.68 3.05
C LEU A 29 3.39 8.60 2.37
N ILE A 30 3.92 8.22 1.22
CA ILE A 30 4.83 9.08 0.43
C ILE A 30 4.10 10.36 0.02
N LEU A 31 2.86 10.25 -0.46
CA LEU A 31 2.03 11.41 -0.80
C LEU A 31 1.80 12.32 0.42
N ILE A 32 1.42 11.77 1.57
CA ILE A 32 1.24 12.51 2.84
C ILE A 32 2.51 13.32 3.17
N LYS A 33 3.69 12.71 3.04
CA LYS A 33 4.97 13.37 3.33
C LYS A 33 5.25 14.53 2.39
N HIS A 34 4.99 14.34 1.09
CA HIS A 34 5.11 15.41 0.11
C HIS A 34 4.20 16.58 0.46
N LEU A 35 2.91 16.33 0.70
CA LEU A 35 1.96 17.37 1.07
C LEU A 35 2.37 18.12 2.35
N ARG A 36 2.86 17.41 3.37
CA ARG A 36 3.38 18.04 4.60
C ARG A 36 4.65 18.86 4.35
N SER A 37 5.50 18.44 3.41
CA SER A 37 6.73 19.17 3.06
C SER A 37 6.44 20.49 2.33
N GLU A 38 5.33 20.54 1.57
CA GLU A 38 4.82 21.76 0.92
C GLU A 38 4.03 22.67 1.88
N GLY A 39 3.94 22.31 3.17
CA GLY A 39 3.34 23.15 4.20
C GLY A 39 1.85 22.89 4.49
N TYR A 40 1.23 21.86 3.89
CA TYR A 40 -0.17 21.53 4.15
C TYR A 40 -0.38 20.77 5.46
N GLU A 41 -1.49 21.04 6.14
CA GLU A 41 -2.00 20.24 7.25
C GLU A 41 -2.67 18.98 6.68
N VAL A 42 -2.05 17.81 6.88
CA VAL A 42 -2.57 16.53 6.38
C VAL A 42 -3.09 15.67 7.53
N ILE A 43 -4.40 15.41 7.52
CA ILE A 43 -5.14 14.63 8.49
C ILE A 43 -5.45 13.26 7.88
N VAL A 44 -5.21 12.19 8.63
CA VAL A 44 -5.61 10.84 8.23
C VAL A 44 -6.80 10.41 9.06
N GLU A 45 -7.92 10.10 8.39
CA GLU A 45 -9.16 9.68 9.04
C GLU A 45 -9.21 8.18 9.29
N PRO A 46 -9.90 7.72 10.35
CA PRO A 46 -10.68 8.52 11.30
C PRO A 46 -9.79 9.32 12.27
N LYS A 47 -10.25 10.52 12.67
CA LYS A 47 -9.53 11.36 13.63
C LYS A 47 -9.76 10.84 15.06
N ASN A 48 -8.99 9.82 15.42
CA ASN A 48 -8.96 9.20 16.74
C ASN A 48 -7.50 9.04 17.23
N ASP A 49 -7.32 8.56 18.46
CA ASP A 49 -6.00 8.41 19.11
C ASP A 49 -5.15 7.26 18.56
N GLN A 50 -5.66 6.50 17.59
CA GLN A 50 -4.91 5.41 16.98
C GLN A 50 -3.75 5.96 16.14
N PRO A 51 -2.53 5.41 16.29
CA PRO A 51 -1.39 5.81 15.48
C PRO A 51 -1.61 5.43 14.02
N ILE A 52 -1.07 6.24 13.12
CA ILE A 52 -1.05 5.91 11.69
C ILE A 52 0.05 4.87 11.50
N GLN A 53 -0.32 3.73 10.93
CA GLN A 53 0.62 2.68 10.51
C GLN A 53 0.55 2.56 8.98
N TYR A 54 1.57 1.97 8.37
CA TYR A 54 1.54 1.78 6.92
C TYR A 54 1.80 0.34 6.48
N LEU A 55 1.06 -0.05 5.45
CA LEU A 55 1.21 -1.31 4.72
C LEU A 55 2.34 -1.17 3.70
N TYR A 56 3.30 -2.09 3.77
CA TYR A 56 4.25 -2.27 2.67
C TYR A 56 3.93 -3.57 1.94
N LYS A 57 3.41 -3.44 0.72
CA LYS A 57 3.29 -4.52 -0.25
C LYS A 57 4.47 -4.38 -1.21
N LYS A 58 5.34 -5.38 -1.27
CA LYS A 58 6.50 -5.37 -2.18
C LYS A 58 6.13 -6.06 -3.49
N GLY A 59 6.86 -5.80 -4.57
CA GLY A 59 6.64 -6.48 -5.85
C GLY A 59 5.29 -6.26 -6.55
N LEU A 60 4.56 -5.21 -6.16
CA LEU A 60 3.51 -4.62 -6.99
C LEU A 60 4.16 -3.70 -8.04
N SER A 61 3.75 -3.86 -9.29
CA SER A 61 4.16 -2.97 -10.39
C SER A 61 3.38 -1.65 -10.43
N GLU A 62 2.23 -1.60 -9.73
CA GLU A 62 1.30 -0.48 -9.80
C GLU A 62 1.23 0.30 -8.48
N PHE A 63 1.42 1.62 -8.55
CA PHE A 63 1.15 2.55 -7.44
C PHE A 63 -0.34 2.87 -7.36
N PHE A 64 -0.83 3.13 -6.14
CA PHE A 64 -2.24 3.32 -5.84
C PHE A 64 -3.10 2.12 -6.26
N SER A 65 -2.56 0.91 -6.07
CA SER A 65 -3.29 -0.35 -6.31
C SER A 65 -4.52 -0.48 -5.41
N ASP A 66 -4.45 0.11 -4.21
CA ASP A 66 -5.57 0.22 -3.29
C ASP A 66 -6.24 1.60 -3.44
N PRO A 67 -7.57 1.70 -3.40
CA PRO A 67 -8.25 2.99 -3.52
C PRO A 67 -7.93 3.97 -2.39
N VAL A 68 -7.65 5.21 -2.75
CA VAL A 68 -7.39 6.34 -1.84
C VAL A 68 -8.40 7.46 -2.08
N ASN A 69 -9.01 7.93 -1.00
CA ASN A 69 -9.88 9.09 -0.99
C ASN A 69 -9.16 10.26 -0.33
N ILE A 70 -9.25 11.43 -0.95
CA ILE A 70 -8.64 12.67 -0.51
C ILE A 70 -9.71 13.74 -0.51
N THR A 71 -9.90 14.45 0.61
CA THR A 71 -10.77 15.63 0.68
C THR A 71 -9.91 16.87 0.94
N LEU A 72 -10.07 17.89 0.11
CA LEU A 72 -9.40 19.17 0.23
C LEU A 72 -10.34 20.15 0.92
N ILE A 73 -9.86 20.91 1.90
CA ILE A 73 -10.66 21.94 2.58
C ILE A 73 -9.97 23.28 2.45
N GLY A 74 -10.65 24.25 1.81
CA GLY A 74 -10.14 25.59 1.57
C GLY A 74 -8.93 25.64 0.61
N ILE A 75 -8.78 24.63 -0.24
CA ILE A 75 -7.69 24.53 -1.23
C ILE A 75 -8.29 24.42 -2.64
N PRO A 76 -8.01 25.38 -3.54
CA PRO A 76 -8.39 25.28 -4.94
C PRO A 76 -7.81 24.02 -5.61
N ILE A 77 -8.63 23.33 -6.40
CA ILE A 77 -8.24 22.08 -7.06
C ILE A 77 -6.98 22.21 -7.90
N ALA A 78 -6.85 23.31 -8.66
CA ALA A 78 -5.70 23.56 -9.53
C ALA A 78 -4.35 23.55 -8.79
N ILE A 79 -4.35 23.94 -7.51
CA ILE A 79 -3.12 23.95 -6.71
C ILE A 79 -2.76 22.52 -6.30
N ILE A 80 -3.75 21.73 -5.83
CA ILE A 80 -3.47 20.36 -5.41
C ILE A 80 -3.18 19.46 -6.60
N THR A 81 -3.88 19.61 -7.73
CA THR A 81 -3.71 18.75 -8.89
C THR A 81 -2.32 18.93 -9.45
N ASN A 82 -1.79 20.15 -9.48
CA ASN A 82 -0.39 20.37 -9.83
C ASN A 82 0.58 19.68 -8.87
N ILE A 83 0.34 19.74 -7.56
CA ILE A 83 1.23 19.07 -6.58
C ILE A 83 1.14 17.55 -6.67
N ILE A 84 -0.08 17.01 -6.64
CA ILE A 84 -0.36 15.57 -6.70
C ILE A 84 0.10 15.03 -8.05
N SER A 85 -0.27 15.66 -9.16
CA SER A 85 0.18 15.28 -10.51
C SER A 85 1.69 15.34 -10.63
N ASN A 86 2.37 16.39 -10.13
CA ASN A 86 3.83 16.44 -10.20
C ASN A 86 4.51 15.33 -9.40
N GLN A 87 3.98 14.96 -8.23
CA GLN A 87 4.55 13.83 -7.48
C GLN A 87 4.24 12.49 -8.15
N ILE A 88 3.02 12.33 -8.66
CA ILE A 88 2.60 11.16 -9.42
C ILE A 88 3.45 11.01 -10.69
N GLN A 89 3.73 12.10 -11.40
CA GLN A 89 4.57 12.10 -12.59
C GLN A 89 6.01 11.68 -12.27
N LYS A 90 6.58 12.17 -11.17
CA LYS A 90 7.91 11.71 -10.68
C LYS A 90 7.94 10.22 -10.31
N LEU A 91 6.79 9.61 -10.03
CA LEU A 91 6.67 8.16 -9.83
C LEU A 91 6.52 7.43 -11.18
N LEU A 92 5.77 7.99 -12.14
CA LEU A 92 5.63 7.46 -13.51
C LEU A 92 6.96 7.43 -14.27
N ASP A 93 7.80 8.46 -14.11
CA ASP A 93 9.11 8.56 -14.77
C ASP A 93 10.05 7.40 -14.37
N LYS A 94 9.74 6.67 -13.29
CA LYS A 94 10.45 5.45 -12.86
C LYS A 94 9.89 4.17 -13.50
N LYS A 95 9.12 4.28 -14.60
CA LYS A 95 8.45 3.17 -15.32
C LYS A 95 7.44 2.38 -14.48
N VAL A 96 6.78 3.06 -13.55
CA VAL A 96 5.75 2.46 -12.69
C VAL A 96 4.38 2.73 -13.30
N SER A 97 3.45 1.75 -13.29
CA SER A 97 2.06 1.99 -13.68
C SER A 97 1.27 2.63 -12.52
N ILE A 98 0.23 3.41 -12.82
CA ILE A 98 -0.62 4.04 -11.81
C ILE A 98 -2.09 3.75 -12.09
N ASN A 99 -2.80 3.30 -11.06
CA ASN A 99 -4.22 3.06 -11.17
C ASN A 99 -5.01 4.36 -10.98
N LYS A 100 -5.19 5.11 -12.06
CA LYS A 100 -5.85 6.43 -12.01
C LYS A 100 -7.24 6.39 -11.39
N SER A 101 -7.98 5.29 -11.61
CA SER A 101 -9.34 5.10 -11.10
C SER A 101 -9.42 4.95 -9.58
N ASN A 102 -8.30 4.68 -8.93
CA ASN A 102 -8.22 4.46 -7.49
C ASN A 102 -7.90 5.72 -6.70
N ILE A 103 -7.60 6.85 -7.36
CA ILE A 103 -7.36 8.13 -6.69
C ILE A 103 -8.59 9.00 -6.87
N ASN A 104 -9.19 9.38 -5.74
CA ASN A 104 -10.44 10.11 -5.70
C ASN A 104 -10.28 11.35 -4.84
N ILE A 105 -10.42 12.52 -5.45
CA ILE A 105 -10.22 13.82 -4.80
C ILE A 105 -11.55 14.56 -4.75
N ARG A 106 -11.97 14.99 -3.56
CA ARG A 106 -13.14 15.84 -3.33
C ARG A 106 -12.70 17.19 -2.80
N ILE A 107 -13.41 18.25 -3.19
CA ILE A 107 -13.12 19.63 -2.74
C ILE A 107 -14.26 20.08 -1.84
N ASP A 108 -13.93 20.59 -0.66
CA ASP A 108 -14.86 21.08 0.33
C ASP A 108 -16.05 20.11 0.49
N ASN A 109 -17.27 20.61 0.33
CA ASN A 109 -18.50 19.81 0.38
C ASN A 109 -19.04 19.47 -1.02
N SER A 110 -18.20 19.55 -2.06
CA SER A 110 -18.59 19.22 -3.43
C SER A 110 -19.05 17.77 -3.53
N THR A 111 -20.10 17.54 -4.30
CA THR A 111 -20.56 16.20 -4.70
C THR A 111 -19.74 15.64 -5.87
N VAL A 112 -18.94 16.48 -6.51
CA VAL A 112 -18.08 16.13 -7.64
C VAL A 112 -16.74 15.61 -7.12
N ASN A 113 -16.29 14.49 -7.68
CA ASN A 113 -14.95 13.99 -7.46
C ASN A 113 -14.06 14.25 -8.67
N TYR A 114 -12.77 14.26 -8.42
CA TYR A 114 -11.73 14.54 -9.39
C TYR A 114 -10.66 13.46 -9.31
N ASN A 115 -10.10 13.11 -10.45
CA ASN A 115 -8.86 12.33 -10.46
C ASN A 115 -7.66 13.24 -10.14
N TYR A 116 -6.47 12.66 -10.09
CA TYR A 116 -5.25 13.42 -9.76
C TYR A 116 -4.86 14.49 -10.78
N LEU A 117 -5.35 14.39 -12.02
CA LEU A 117 -5.16 15.39 -13.09
C LEU A 117 -6.14 16.56 -12.97
N GLY A 118 -7.14 16.47 -12.08
CA GLY A 118 -8.18 17.48 -11.94
C GLY A 118 -9.36 17.29 -12.88
N GLU A 119 -9.43 16.16 -13.58
CA GLU A 119 -10.57 15.82 -14.43
C GLU A 119 -11.71 15.29 -13.55
N THR A 120 -12.94 15.67 -13.88
CA THR A 120 -14.13 15.20 -13.16
C THR A 120 -14.28 13.69 -13.32
N GLN A 121 -14.64 13.02 -12.23
CA GLN A 121 -15.00 11.61 -12.20
C GLN A 121 -16.51 11.49 -12.03
N ASP A 122 -17.12 10.55 -12.75
CA ASP A 122 -18.53 10.23 -12.59
C ASP A 122 -18.82 9.82 -11.14
N ASN A 123 -20.00 10.18 -10.64
CA ASN A 123 -20.54 9.76 -9.34
C ASN A 123 -20.54 8.23 -9.17
N SER A 124 -20.61 7.47 -10.27
CA SER A 124 -20.43 6.02 -10.26
C SER A 124 -19.05 5.57 -9.71
N ASN A 125 -18.02 6.42 -9.80
CA ASN A 125 -16.67 6.10 -9.33
C ASN A 125 -16.58 5.98 -7.80
N ASN A 126 -17.31 6.80 -7.04
CA ASN A 126 -17.40 6.65 -5.59
C ASN A 126 -17.99 5.30 -5.18
N LYS A 127 -19.06 4.88 -5.86
CA LYS A 127 -19.66 3.56 -5.66
C LYS A 127 -18.67 2.44 -6.02
N LEU A 128 -17.92 2.61 -7.12
CA LEU A 128 -16.88 1.67 -7.54
C LEU A 128 -15.75 1.53 -6.52
N ILE A 129 -15.24 2.65 -5.98
CA ILE A 129 -14.16 2.64 -4.97
C ILE A 129 -14.62 1.98 -3.68
N ASN A 130 -15.80 2.34 -3.19
CA ASN A 130 -16.35 1.73 -1.99
C ASN A 130 -16.60 0.23 -2.19
N LYS A 131 -17.09 -0.17 -3.38
CA LYS A 131 -17.23 -1.57 -3.76
C LYS A 131 -15.88 -2.29 -3.78
N LYS A 132 -14.84 -1.75 -4.42
CA LYS A 132 -13.48 -2.32 -4.45
C LYS A 132 -12.91 -2.51 -3.04
N ARG A 133 -13.01 -1.48 -2.18
CA ARG A 133 -12.56 -1.56 -0.78
C ARG A 133 -13.31 -2.65 0.00
N LYS A 134 -14.63 -2.71 -0.17
CA LYS A 134 -15.48 -3.74 0.45
C LYS A 134 -15.10 -5.15 -0.02
N GLU A 135 -14.99 -5.36 -1.33
CA GLU A 135 -14.62 -6.65 -1.93
C GLU A 135 -13.23 -7.11 -1.47
N LEU A 136 -12.26 -6.19 -1.37
CA LEU A 136 -10.91 -6.52 -0.90
C LEU A 136 -10.93 -6.97 0.57
N LYS A 137 -11.63 -6.21 1.43
CA LYS A 137 -11.78 -6.52 2.86
C LYS A 137 -12.50 -7.84 3.08
N GLU A 138 -13.66 -8.02 2.44
CA GLU A 138 -14.44 -9.26 2.56
C GLU A 138 -13.69 -10.46 1.97
N GLY A 139 -12.97 -10.27 0.87
CA GLY A 139 -12.13 -11.30 0.28
C GLY A 139 -11.06 -11.79 1.25
N PHE A 140 -10.27 -10.88 1.84
CA PHE A 140 -9.25 -11.29 2.81
C PHE A 140 -9.85 -11.94 4.06
N ASN A 141 -10.97 -11.42 4.55
CA ASN A 141 -11.70 -12.04 5.66
C ASN A 141 -12.08 -13.50 5.35
N ARG A 142 -12.60 -13.78 4.15
CA ARG A 142 -12.93 -15.15 3.72
C ARG A 142 -11.67 -16.01 3.59
N CYS A 143 -10.58 -15.49 3.05
CA CYS A 143 -9.36 -16.28 2.89
C CYS A 143 -8.70 -16.65 4.22
N PHE A 144 -8.71 -15.75 5.20
CA PHE A 144 -8.04 -15.99 6.49
C PHE A 144 -8.74 -17.03 7.38
N VAL A 145 -10.00 -17.36 7.11
CA VAL A 145 -10.70 -18.45 7.84
C VAL A 145 -10.46 -19.83 7.21
N ILE A 146 -9.91 -19.89 5.99
CA ILE A 146 -9.61 -21.15 5.32
C ILE A 146 -8.35 -21.74 5.95
N LYS A 147 -8.45 -22.98 6.44
CA LYS A 147 -7.31 -23.73 6.97
C LYS A 147 -6.54 -24.40 5.84
N SER A 148 -5.22 -24.45 5.98
CA SER A 148 -4.38 -25.22 5.08
C SER A 148 -4.77 -26.70 5.13
N PRO A 149 -4.83 -27.40 3.97
CA PRO A 149 -4.90 -28.86 3.95
C PRO A 149 -3.55 -29.52 4.26
N TYR A 150 -2.48 -28.74 4.48
CA TYR A 150 -1.13 -29.20 4.79
C TYR A 150 -0.70 -28.71 6.17
N ASP A 151 -0.57 -29.63 7.13
CA ASP A 151 -0.22 -29.30 8.52
C ASP A 151 1.13 -28.58 8.64
N ASN A 152 2.08 -28.92 7.78
CA ASN A 152 3.42 -28.31 7.75
C ASN A 152 3.48 -26.97 6.99
N LEU A 153 2.43 -26.57 6.26
CA LEU A 153 2.36 -25.33 5.48
C LEU A 153 1.11 -24.52 5.86
N PRO A 154 1.06 -23.90 7.05
CA PRO A 154 -0.17 -23.34 7.60
C PRO A 154 -0.58 -21.99 6.98
N VAL A 155 0.31 -21.31 6.25
CA VAL A 155 0.12 -19.93 5.80
C VAL A 155 -0.40 -19.91 4.36
N PRO A 156 -1.53 -19.22 4.06
CA PRO A 156 -2.00 -19.09 2.70
C PRO A 156 -1.07 -18.22 1.87
N VAL A 157 -0.85 -18.63 0.61
CA VAL A 157 -0.14 -17.85 -0.40
C VAL A 157 -1.15 -17.27 -1.37
N PHE A 158 -1.10 -15.95 -1.57
CA PHE A 158 -2.03 -15.19 -2.39
C PHE A 158 -1.47 -14.89 -3.79
N LYS A 159 -2.33 -14.46 -4.72
CA LYS A 159 -1.91 -13.97 -6.04
C LYS A 159 -1.84 -12.45 -6.06
N GLU A 160 -0.65 -11.88 -6.27
CA GLU A 160 -0.44 -10.44 -6.48
C GLU A 160 -1.17 -9.54 -5.45
N HIS A 161 -1.13 -9.93 -4.17
CA HIS A 161 -1.76 -9.21 -3.06
C HIS A 161 -3.29 -9.08 -3.17
N LYS A 162 -3.94 -9.99 -3.90
CA LYS A 162 -5.39 -10.12 -4.00
C LYS A 162 -5.87 -11.32 -3.16
N PRO A 163 -7.12 -11.29 -2.65
CA PRO A 163 -7.69 -12.35 -1.83
C PRO A 163 -8.08 -13.59 -2.66
N GLU A 164 -7.06 -14.21 -3.25
CA GLU A 164 -7.14 -15.42 -4.07
C GLU A 164 -6.00 -16.33 -3.60
N ILE A 165 -6.34 -17.38 -2.83
CA ILE A 165 -5.37 -18.37 -2.34
C ILE A 165 -4.95 -19.26 -3.51
N VAL A 166 -3.65 -19.33 -3.76
CA VAL A 166 -3.06 -20.10 -4.87
C VAL A 166 -2.15 -21.23 -4.40
N GLY A 167 -1.91 -21.29 -3.09
CA GLY A 167 -1.00 -22.23 -2.48
C GLY A 167 -0.88 -22.01 -0.97
N TRP A 168 0.06 -22.72 -0.38
CA TRP A 168 0.29 -22.73 1.06
C TRP A 168 1.79 -22.74 1.33
N CYS A 169 2.20 -22.09 2.41
CA CYS A 169 3.60 -22.02 2.80
C CYS A 169 3.81 -22.14 4.30
N ARG A 170 5.06 -22.39 4.67
CA ARG A 170 5.62 -22.14 6.00
C ARG A 170 6.62 -21.02 5.88
N LEU A 171 6.59 -20.09 6.84
CA LEU A 171 7.55 -19.01 6.97
C LEU A 171 8.37 -19.22 8.24
N TRP A 172 9.66 -18.89 8.17
CA TRP A 172 10.53 -18.81 9.34
C TRP A 172 11.63 -17.78 9.09
N SER A 173 12.24 -17.27 10.14
CA SER A 173 13.39 -16.39 10.05
C SER A 173 14.64 -17.08 10.55
N ASP A 174 15.75 -16.86 9.87
CA ASP A 174 17.11 -17.23 10.29
C ASP A 174 18.02 -15.98 10.28
N ASP A 175 19.32 -16.17 10.54
CA ASP A 175 20.31 -15.08 10.55
C ASP A 175 20.49 -14.38 9.19
N VAL A 176 20.07 -15.02 8.10
CA VAL A 176 20.13 -14.48 6.74
C VAL A 176 18.85 -13.71 6.39
N GLY A 177 17.73 -14.08 7.00
CA GLY A 177 16.48 -13.34 6.93
C GLY A 177 15.24 -14.23 6.91
N LEU A 178 14.17 -13.71 6.31
CA LEU A 178 12.90 -14.42 6.19
C LEU A 178 12.96 -15.46 5.05
N ARG A 179 12.62 -16.69 5.37
CA ARG A 179 12.57 -17.84 4.46
C ARG A 179 11.14 -18.34 4.30
N SER A 180 10.92 -19.06 3.19
CA SER A 180 9.65 -19.71 2.90
C SER A 180 9.88 -21.04 2.22
N GLU A 181 9.06 -22.03 2.57
CA GLU A 181 8.85 -23.28 1.84
C GLU A 181 7.38 -23.31 1.45
N MET A 182 7.04 -23.68 0.21
CA MET A 182 5.67 -23.54 -0.29
C MET A 182 5.27 -24.61 -1.30
N ILE A 183 3.96 -24.78 -1.44
CA ILE A 183 3.32 -25.53 -2.51
C ILE A 183 2.32 -24.64 -3.25
N ILE A 184 2.33 -24.71 -4.59
CA ILE A 184 1.33 -24.05 -5.45
C ILE A 184 0.28 -25.08 -5.82
N THR A 185 -0.95 -24.88 -5.35
CA THR A 185 -2.09 -25.77 -5.61
C THR A 185 -2.90 -25.34 -6.83
N ASP A 186 -2.88 -24.06 -7.19
CA ASP A 186 -3.56 -23.55 -8.39
C ASP A 186 -2.77 -23.90 -9.67
N LYS A 187 -3.42 -24.67 -10.57
CA LYS A 187 -2.79 -25.14 -11.83
C LYS A 187 -2.43 -24.01 -12.79
N VAL A 188 -3.24 -22.95 -12.86
CA VAL A 188 -3.00 -21.81 -13.75
C VAL A 188 -1.80 -21.01 -13.25
N VAL A 189 -1.71 -20.79 -11.95
CA VAL A 189 -0.60 -20.09 -11.30
C VAL A 189 0.67 -20.91 -11.41
N LYS A 190 0.61 -22.23 -11.17
CA LYS A 190 1.75 -23.13 -11.38
C LYS A 190 2.28 -23.03 -12.81
N ARG A 191 1.41 -23.05 -13.81
CA ARG A 191 1.79 -22.83 -15.22
C ARG A 191 2.40 -21.45 -15.47
N ARG A 192 1.89 -20.40 -14.82
CA ARG A 192 2.46 -19.05 -14.96
C ARG A 192 3.85 -18.95 -14.34
N VAL A 193 4.10 -19.64 -13.23
CA VAL A 193 5.43 -19.72 -12.60
C VAL A 193 6.41 -20.44 -13.51
N THR A 194 6.05 -21.60 -14.06
CA THR A 194 6.94 -22.31 -15.01
C THR A 194 7.22 -21.54 -16.29
N GLN A 195 6.33 -20.62 -16.68
CA GLN A 195 6.49 -19.73 -17.83
C GLN A 195 7.21 -18.41 -17.50
N ASN A 196 7.75 -18.24 -16.29
CA ASN A 196 8.36 -16.98 -15.82
C ASN A 196 7.44 -15.75 -15.93
N ARG A 197 6.12 -15.96 -15.79
CA ARG A 197 5.09 -14.91 -15.75
C ARG A 197 4.69 -14.52 -14.32
N LEU A 198 5.17 -15.28 -13.34
CA LEU A 198 5.08 -15.07 -11.89
C LEU A 198 6.37 -15.64 -11.30
N ASN A 199 7.20 -14.80 -10.68
CA ASN A 199 8.63 -15.13 -10.55
C ASN A 199 9.13 -15.18 -9.12
N GLY A 200 8.38 -14.64 -8.16
CA GLY A 200 8.86 -14.54 -6.79
C GLY A 200 7.75 -14.41 -5.77
N LEU A 201 8.18 -14.37 -4.51
CA LEU A 201 7.34 -14.10 -3.37
C LEU A 201 7.46 -12.65 -2.90
N SER A 202 6.38 -12.16 -2.32
CA SER A 202 6.32 -10.88 -1.65
C SER A 202 5.58 -11.01 -0.34
N VAL A 203 6.19 -10.52 0.72
CA VAL A 203 5.57 -10.47 2.04
C VAL A 203 5.05 -9.07 2.29
N THR A 204 3.80 -8.99 2.70
CA THR A 204 3.18 -7.76 3.21
C THR A 204 3.29 -7.71 4.72
N GLY A 205 3.72 -6.55 5.21
CA GLY A 205 3.69 -6.25 6.63
C GLY A 205 3.04 -4.91 6.93
N ILE A 206 2.61 -4.77 8.19
CA ILE A 206 2.23 -3.49 8.79
C ILE A 206 3.43 -2.99 9.56
N ALA A 207 4.00 -1.87 9.15
CA ALA A 207 5.05 -1.21 9.92
C ALA A 207 4.42 -0.49 11.12
N THR A 208 4.69 -0.98 12.33
CA THR A 208 4.09 -0.47 13.57
C THR A 208 4.98 0.55 14.25
N LYS A 209 6.31 0.42 14.10
CA LYS A 209 7.31 1.36 14.62
C LYS A 209 8.41 1.60 13.60
N THR A 210 8.69 2.87 13.35
CA THR A 210 9.56 3.27 12.25
C THR A 210 10.39 4.49 12.60
N LYS A 211 11.53 4.65 11.91
CA LYS A 211 12.47 5.72 12.19
C LYS A 211 13.03 6.31 10.90
N CYS A 212 12.97 7.64 10.81
CA CYS A 212 13.57 8.37 9.70
C CYS A 212 15.10 8.41 9.83
N SER A 213 15.82 8.12 8.75
CA SER A 213 17.28 8.19 8.75
C SER A 213 17.82 9.61 8.98
N ILE A 214 17.09 10.63 8.56
CA ILE A 214 17.51 12.05 8.61
C ILE A 214 17.28 12.67 9.99
N CYS A 215 16.04 12.66 10.49
CA CYS A 215 15.69 13.33 11.76
C CYS A 215 15.53 12.40 12.95
N LYS A 216 15.67 11.08 12.76
CA LYS A 216 15.54 10.06 13.81
C LYS A 216 14.19 10.01 14.54
N SER A 217 13.22 10.85 14.17
CA SER A 217 11.83 10.79 14.64
C SER A 217 11.04 9.69 13.93
N ASP A 218 9.79 9.48 14.37
CA ASP A 218 8.85 8.61 13.69
C ASP A 218 8.75 8.99 12.20
N PHE A 219 9.00 8.00 11.35
CA PHE A 219 8.98 8.20 9.91
C PHE A 219 7.58 8.55 9.41
N VAL A 220 6.51 8.06 10.03
CA VAL A 220 5.14 8.32 9.58
C VAL A 220 4.77 9.80 9.71
N TYR A 221 5.27 10.48 10.74
CA TYR A 221 4.88 11.86 11.07
C TYR A 221 5.85 12.93 10.55
N CYS A 222 7.10 12.58 10.25
CA CYS A 222 8.08 13.56 9.76
C CYS A 222 7.84 13.96 8.29
N LYS A 223 8.42 15.10 7.89
CA LYS A 223 8.31 15.67 6.53
C LYS A 223 9.36 15.15 5.53
N HIS A 224 10.34 14.36 5.98
CA HIS A 224 11.39 13.85 5.09
C HIS A 224 10.84 12.81 4.12
N ILE A 225 11.16 12.99 2.85
CA ILE A 225 10.68 12.17 1.74
C ILE A 225 11.73 11.10 1.41
N PRO A 226 11.38 9.80 1.40
CA PRO A 226 12.33 8.74 1.10
C PRO A 226 12.90 8.90 -0.32
N GLY A 227 14.21 8.68 -0.44
CA GLY A 227 14.96 8.80 -1.69
C GLY A 227 15.50 10.21 -2.00
N ARG A 228 14.97 11.28 -1.37
CA ARG A 228 15.54 12.63 -1.49
C ARG A 228 16.80 12.77 -0.64
N LYS A 229 17.74 13.61 -1.09
CA LYS A 229 18.93 13.97 -0.32
C LYS A 229 18.63 15.15 0.61
N TYR A 230 19.10 15.07 1.85
CA TYR A 230 19.05 16.13 2.84
C TYR A 230 20.46 16.26 3.43
N LYS A 231 21.10 17.42 3.27
CA LYS A 231 22.50 17.63 3.66
C LYS A 231 23.46 16.53 3.13
N GLY A 232 23.27 16.14 1.86
CA GLY A 232 24.06 15.08 1.21
C GLY A 232 23.57 13.65 1.46
N GLU A 233 22.82 13.39 2.53
CA GLU A 233 22.36 12.04 2.90
C GLU A 233 21.02 11.68 2.27
N LYS A 234 20.90 10.46 1.72
CA LYS A 234 19.63 9.96 1.17
C LYS A 234 18.68 9.55 2.30
N CYS A 235 17.46 10.09 2.31
CA CYS A 235 16.44 9.70 3.27
C CYS A 235 15.94 8.28 3.01
N PHE A 236 15.88 7.46 4.06
CA PHE A 236 15.25 6.16 4.05
C PHE A 236 14.49 5.91 5.36
N ASN A 237 13.58 4.95 5.32
CA ASN A 237 12.88 4.48 6.50
C ASN A 237 13.59 3.25 7.07
N THR A 238 13.72 3.20 8.39
CA THR A 238 14.06 1.97 9.13
C THR A 238 12.79 1.47 9.80
N ILE A 239 12.33 0.27 9.42
CA ILE A 239 11.22 -0.41 10.11
C ILE A 239 11.84 -1.12 11.31
N ILE A 240 11.39 -0.75 12.52
CA ILE A 240 11.89 -1.31 13.79
C ILE A 240 11.00 -2.49 14.21
N GLU A 241 9.68 -2.32 14.10
CA GLU A 241 8.70 -3.35 14.44
C GLU A 241 7.69 -3.49 13.30
N THR A 242 7.29 -4.72 13.02
CA THR A 242 6.30 -5.02 11.98
C THR A 242 5.51 -6.27 12.26
N ASP A 243 4.23 -6.25 11.88
CA ASP A 243 3.38 -7.42 11.89
C ASP A 243 3.32 -8.06 10.50
N TYR A 244 3.49 -9.37 10.43
CA TYR A 244 3.28 -10.15 9.21
C TYR A 244 1.79 -10.21 8.86
N VAL A 245 1.44 -9.82 7.63
CA VAL A 245 0.06 -9.83 7.15
C VAL A 245 -0.20 -11.04 6.25
N GLU A 246 0.46 -11.08 5.10
CA GLU A 246 0.25 -12.12 4.09
C GLU A 246 1.47 -12.27 3.18
N THR A 247 1.49 -13.38 2.44
CA THR A 247 2.50 -13.69 1.44
C THR A 247 1.81 -13.89 0.09
N SER A 248 2.36 -13.28 -0.95
CA SER A 248 1.84 -13.36 -2.30
C SER A 248 2.90 -13.83 -3.30
N ILE A 249 2.49 -14.59 -4.30
CA ILE A 249 3.26 -14.78 -5.53
C ILE A 249 3.09 -13.52 -6.39
N VAL A 250 4.21 -12.97 -6.85
CA VAL A 250 4.28 -11.75 -7.64
C VAL A 250 5.14 -11.95 -8.89
N LYS A 251 4.86 -11.15 -9.92
CA LYS A 251 5.65 -11.14 -11.15
C LYS A 251 7.05 -10.53 -10.95
N GLU A 252 7.14 -9.45 -10.19
CA GLU A 252 8.35 -8.63 -10.07
C GLU A 252 8.75 -8.47 -8.61
N PRO A 253 9.34 -9.49 -7.96
CA PRO A 253 9.77 -9.37 -6.56
C PRO A 253 10.83 -8.27 -6.43
N ILE A 254 10.82 -7.56 -5.31
CA ILE A 254 11.74 -6.42 -5.11
C ILE A 254 13.20 -6.84 -4.83
N ASN A 255 13.41 -8.09 -4.42
CA ASN A 255 14.72 -8.67 -4.11
C ASN A 255 14.88 -9.97 -4.91
N SER A 256 16.03 -10.16 -5.55
CA SER A 256 16.37 -11.38 -6.31
C SER A 256 16.38 -12.63 -5.43
N GLN A 257 16.65 -12.48 -4.13
CA GLN A 257 16.56 -13.59 -3.16
C GLN A 257 15.13 -14.06 -2.89
N CYS A 258 14.12 -13.32 -3.35
CA CYS A 258 12.71 -13.70 -3.25
C CYS A 258 12.20 -14.40 -4.52
N LEU A 259 13.07 -14.71 -5.48
CA LEU A 259 12.69 -15.53 -6.65
C LEU A 259 12.33 -16.94 -6.19
N ILE A 260 11.35 -17.56 -6.85
CA ILE A 260 10.98 -18.95 -6.61
C ILE A 260 12.06 -19.84 -7.23
N ASP A 261 12.68 -20.69 -6.41
CA ASP A 261 13.61 -21.73 -6.85
C ASP A 261 12.82 -23.03 -7.06
N ASN A 262 12.72 -23.51 -8.30
CA ASN A 262 11.98 -24.73 -8.66
C ASN A 262 12.86 -25.99 -8.54
N LYS A 263 13.58 -26.13 -7.42
CA LYS A 263 14.33 -27.36 -7.14
C LYS A 263 13.40 -28.52 -6.81
#